data_AF-F4GZU1-F1
#
_entry.id   AF-F4GZU1-F1
#
_cell.length_a   1.000
_cell.length_b   1.000
_cell.length_c   1.000
_cell.angle_alpha   90.00
_cell.angle_beta   90.00
_cell.angle_gamma   90.00
#
_symmetry.space_group_name_H-M   'P 1'
#
loop_
_entity.id
_entity.type
_entity.pdbx_description
1 polymer ?
#
loop_
_entity_poly.entity_id
_entity_poly.type
_entity_poly.pdbx_seq_one_letter_code
_entity_poly.pdbx_strand_id
1 'polypeptide(L)'
;MAPPPGQGEADAPLGLPPAVTDAGAPHAFTEVRTLEDGQTAPVTWSPCRPIHYVVDTTGAPADFPDRVSAVIAEVSAATGFAFVNDGLAVELASASRDPFQPDLYGDRWAPALIRFADSTVIPGFATDHVGLGGPVSVRSTPDGVPHFVSGFAYLDSDLLTWPDVNGEPAYLPVLRHEVGHMIGLAHVNDPTQLMYAEGNTVTTFQAGDLAGLAELGRGPCAPDL
;
A
#
# COMPACT_ATOMS: atom_id res chain seq x y z
N MET A 1 -18.89 10.89 5.70
CA MET A 1 -18.22 11.70 6.76
C MET A 1 -16.73 11.60 6.51
N ALA A 2 -15.97 12.65 6.81
CA ALA A 2 -14.53 12.73 6.60
C ALA A 2 -13.90 13.49 7.78
N PRO A 3 -12.61 13.28 8.08
CA PRO A 3 -11.91 14.10 9.05
C PRO A 3 -11.80 15.57 8.57
N PRO A 4 -11.46 16.51 9.47
CA PRO A 4 -11.10 17.87 9.07
C PRO A 4 -9.96 17.88 8.04
N PRO A 5 -10.06 18.70 6.98
CA PRO A 5 -9.06 18.76 5.92
C PRO A 5 -7.73 19.34 6.41
N GLY A 6 -6.64 18.99 5.72
CA GLY A 6 -5.28 19.48 5.91
C GLY A 6 -4.55 18.88 7.12
N GLN A 7 -5.15 17.94 7.85
CA GLN A 7 -4.51 17.38 9.05
C GLN A 7 -3.23 16.61 8.72
N GLY A 8 -2.10 17.13 9.20
CA GLY A 8 -0.77 16.56 8.96
C GLY A 8 -0.19 16.86 7.58
N GLU A 9 -0.86 17.70 6.78
CA GLU A 9 -0.33 18.17 5.51
C GLU A 9 0.75 19.25 5.73
N ALA A 10 1.89 19.10 5.06
CA ALA A 10 2.92 20.12 4.97
C ALA A 10 2.80 20.94 3.66
N ASP A 11 3.48 22.08 3.61
CA ASP A 11 3.50 22.95 2.41
C ASP A 11 4.25 22.34 1.22
N ALA A 12 5.00 21.26 1.43
CA ALA A 12 5.81 20.59 0.43
C ALA A 12 5.97 19.08 0.73
N PRO A 13 6.33 18.26 -0.28
CA PRO A 13 6.63 16.85 -0.09
C PRO A 13 7.65 16.60 1.05
N LEU A 14 7.36 15.60 1.89
CA LEU A 14 8.20 15.23 3.04
C LEU A 14 9.47 14.49 2.63
N GLY A 15 9.51 13.98 1.41
CA GLY A 15 10.65 13.35 0.78
C GLY A 15 10.49 13.38 -0.74
N LEU A 16 11.52 12.90 -1.44
CA LEU A 16 11.51 12.79 -2.90
C LEU A 16 11.82 11.36 -3.30
N PRO A 17 11.11 10.82 -4.30
CA PRO A 17 11.45 9.51 -4.85
C PRO A 17 12.84 9.54 -5.48
N PRO A 18 13.57 8.41 -5.45
CA PRO A 18 14.88 8.31 -6.08
C PRO A 18 14.79 8.45 -7.60
N ALA A 19 15.92 8.75 -8.23
CA ALA A 19 16.06 8.55 -9.66
C ALA A 19 16.06 7.06 -9.98
N VAL A 20 15.25 6.65 -10.96
CA VAL A 20 15.16 5.25 -11.40
C VAL A 20 16.00 5.04 -12.66
N THR A 21 16.65 3.89 -12.75
CA THR A 21 17.59 3.57 -13.85
C THR A 21 16.88 3.15 -15.13
N ASP A 22 15.67 2.59 -15.02
CA ASP A 22 14.86 2.16 -16.15
C ASP A 22 13.40 2.59 -15.95
N ALA A 23 13.10 3.84 -16.29
CA ALA A 23 11.75 4.39 -16.20
C ALA A 23 10.76 3.75 -17.17
N GLY A 24 11.24 2.97 -18.16
CA GLY A 24 10.39 2.26 -19.13
C GLY A 24 10.08 0.82 -18.75
N ALA A 25 10.61 0.32 -17.63
CA ALA A 25 10.34 -1.03 -17.16
C ALA A 25 8.84 -1.21 -16.85
N PRO A 26 8.23 -2.39 -17.13
CA PRO A 26 6.79 -2.58 -17.03
C PRO A 26 6.23 -2.31 -15.62
N HIS A 27 5.28 -1.39 -15.50
CA HIS A 27 4.53 -1.08 -14.28
C HIS A 27 3.12 -0.62 -14.62
N ALA A 28 2.22 -0.71 -13.65
CA ALA A 28 0.82 -0.29 -13.77
C ALA A 28 0.30 0.25 -12.42
N PHE A 29 -0.86 0.90 -12.44
CA PHE A 29 -1.46 1.53 -11.26
C PHE A 29 -2.89 1.04 -11.02
N THR A 30 -3.27 0.91 -9.74
CA THR A 30 -4.62 0.46 -9.34
C THR A 30 -5.71 1.44 -9.74
N GLU A 31 -5.38 2.73 -9.75
CA GLU A 31 -6.27 3.79 -10.18
C GLU A 31 -5.47 4.86 -10.95
N VAL A 32 -6.04 5.31 -12.07
CA VAL A 32 -5.49 6.40 -12.89
C VAL A 32 -6.55 7.47 -13.09
N ARG A 33 -6.09 8.71 -13.24
CA ARG A 33 -6.93 9.85 -13.60
C ARG A 33 -6.50 10.45 -14.92
N THR A 34 -7.46 11.00 -15.65
CA THR A 34 -7.20 11.80 -16.85
C THR A 34 -6.94 13.25 -16.43
N LEU A 35 -5.82 13.81 -16.88
CA LEU A 35 -5.44 15.20 -16.71
C LEU A 35 -6.13 16.10 -17.74
N GLU A 36 -6.10 17.42 -17.54
CA GLU A 36 -6.74 18.39 -18.43
C GLU A 36 -6.23 18.33 -19.88
N ASP A 37 -4.97 17.96 -20.06
CA ASP A 37 -4.32 17.80 -21.37
C ASP A 37 -4.62 16.44 -22.05
N GLY A 38 -5.44 15.59 -21.43
CA GLY A 38 -5.82 14.27 -21.91
C GLY A 38 -4.81 13.16 -21.58
N GLN A 39 -3.69 13.47 -20.95
CA GLN A 39 -2.75 12.45 -20.47
C GLN A 39 -3.33 11.73 -19.24
N THR A 40 -2.84 10.53 -18.95
CA THR A 40 -3.17 9.81 -17.72
C THR A 40 -2.05 9.96 -16.70
N ALA A 41 -2.42 10.12 -15.44
CA ALA A 41 -1.51 10.07 -14.30
C ALA A 41 -2.06 9.11 -13.23
N PRO A 42 -1.21 8.48 -12.43
CA PRO A 42 -1.68 7.68 -11.31
C PRO A 42 -2.43 8.54 -10.29
N VAL A 43 -3.42 7.91 -9.66
CA VAL A 43 -3.92 8.39 -8.35
C VAL A 43 -2.89 7.98 -7.30
N THR A 44 -2.62 8.86 -6.34
CA THR A 44 -1.54 8.67 -5.36
C THR A 44 -1.99 9.10 -3.97
N TRP A 45 -1.19 8.71 -2.96
CA TRP A 45 -1.17 9.37 -1.67
C TRP A 45 -0.63 10.81 -1.80
N SER A 46 -0.94 11.69 -0.85
CA SER A 46 -0.23 12.98 -0.75
C SER A 46 1.20 12.73 -0.25
N PRO A 47 2.26 13.16 -0.98
CA PRO A 47 3.63 13.09 -0.46
C PRO A 47 3.92 14.11 0.63
N CYS A 48 2.99 15.02 0.90
CA CYS A 48 3.12 16.13 1.84
C CYS A 48 2.52 15.76 3.21
N ARG A 49 1.97 14.55 3.34
CA ARG A 49 1.41 14.00 4.58
C ARG A 49 2.03 12.66 4.90
N PRO A 50 2.35 12.36 6.17
CA PRO A 50 2.81 11.03 6.53
C PRO A 50 1.71 9.99 6.33
N ILE A 51 2.06 8.84 5.77
CA ILE A 51 1.18 7.68 5.68
C ILE A 51 1.27 6.93 7.01
N HIS A 52 0.18 6.99 7.79
CA HIS A 52 0.08 6.25 9.03
C HIS A 52 -0.25 4.78 8.74
N TYR A 53 0.35 3.86 9.48
CA TYR A 53 0.01 2.44 9.43
C TYR A 53 -0.03 1.82 10.83
N VAL A 54 -0.85 0.78 10.98
CA VAL A 54 -0.95 -0.06 12.17
C VAL A 54 -0.77 -1.52 11.79
N VAL A 55 -0.27 -2.32 12.73
CA VAL A 55 -0.08 -3.76 12.56
C VAL A 55 -0.99 -4.51 13.51
N ASP A 56 -1.81 -5.44 12.99
CA ASP A 56 -2.51 -6.41 13.82
C ASP A 56 -1.72 -7.73 13.82
N THR A 57 -1.24 -8.11 15.01
CA THR A 57 -0.42 -9.31 15.22
C THR A 57 -1.24 -10.56 15.50
N THR A 58 -2.57 -10.49 15.45
CA THR A 58 -3.44 -11.64 15.67
C THR A 58 -3.18 -12.71 14.62
N GLY A 59 -2.71 -13.88 15.06
CA GLY A 59 -2.35 -14.99 14.17
C GLY A 59 -1.01 -14.82 13.44
N ALA A 60 -0.27 -13.74 13.69
CA ALA A 60 0.99 -13.45 13.04
C ALA A 60 2.20 -14.06 13.80
N PRO A 61 3.34 -14.31 13.12
CA PRO A 61 4.62 -14.58 13.76
C PRO A 61 5.05 -13.46 14.70
N ALA A 62 5.85 -13.78 15.72
CA ALA A 62 6.30 -12.80 16.71
C ALA A 62 7.16 -11.67 16.11
N ASP A 63 7.88 -11.93 15.03
CA ASP A 63 8.72 -10.96 14.31
C ASP A 63 7.94 -10.19 13.23
N PHE A 64 6.62 -10.39 13.10
CA PHE A 64 5.83 -9.76 12.04
C PHE A 64 5.87 -8.23 12.05
N PRO A 65 5.77 -7.52 13.19
CA PRO A 65 5.91 -6.06 13.21
C PRO A 65 7.26 -5.56 12.67
N ASP A 66 8.34 -6.27 12.95
CA ASP A 66 9.68 -5.93 12.46
C ASP A 66 9.78 -6.15 10.95
N ARG A 67 9.17 -7.24 10.46
CA ARG A 67 9.08 -7.57 9.02
C ARG A 67 8.29 -6.52 8.25
N VAL A 68 7.15 -6.09 8.81
CA VAL A 68 6.35 -4.99 8.25
C VAL A 68 7.15 -3.70 8.21
N SER A 69 7.83 -3.35 9.31
CA SER A 69 8.65 -2.14 9.35
C SER A 69 9.77 -2.15 8.30
N ALA A 70 10.39 -3.31 8.04
CA ALA A 70 11.41 -3.44 7.01
C ALA A 70 10.84 -3.22 5.60
N VAL A 71 9.69 -3.83 5.28
CA VAL A 71 9.02 -3.66 3.98
C VAL A 71 8.55 -2.21 3.78
N ILE A 72 7.97 -1.58 4.81
CA ILE A 72 7.59 -0.16 4.75
C ILE A 72 8.82 0.73 4.51
N ALA A 73 9.99 0.39 5.09
CA ALA A 73 11.22 1.15 4.84
C ALA A 73 11.71 1.00 3.39
N GLU A 74 11.61 -0.19 2.78
CA GLU A 74 11.91 -0.40 1.35
C GLU A 74 11.02 0.49 0.47
N VAL A 75 9.72 0.53 0.77
CA VAL A 75 8.74 1.32 0.02
C VAL A 75 8.91 2.82 0.24
N SER A 76 9.21 3.25 1.46
CA SER A 76 9.55 4.64 1.78
C SER A 76 10.77 5.10 0.97
N ALA A 77 11.82 4.26 0.88
CA ALA A 77 12.99 4.57 0.08
C ALA A 77 12.70 4.64 -1.43
N ALA A 78 11.76 3.84 -1.93
CA ALA A 78 11.39 3.80 -3.35
C ALA A 78 10.42 4.93 -3.77
N THR A 79 9.63 5.45 -2.84
CA THR A 79 8.58 6.46 -3.11
C THR A 79 8.95 7.86 -2.63
N GLY A 80 9.80 7.97 -1.60
CA GLY A 80 9.99 9.22 -0.87
C GLY A 80 8.84 9.55 0.10
N PHE A 81 7.82 8.70 0.23
CA PHE A 81 6.77 8.89 1.22
C PHE A 81 7.31 8.71 2.64
N ALA A 82 6.87 9.58 3.55
CA ALA A 82 7.10 9.42 4.97
C ALA A 82 6.03 8.48 5.57
N PHE A 83 6.45 7.55 6.41
CA PHE A 83 5.54 6.64 7.11
C PHE A 83 5.63 6.82 8.62
N VAL A 84 4.50 6.66 9.30
CA VAL A 84 4.42 6.67 10.77
C VAL A 84 3.80 5.36 11.23
N ASN A 85 4.54 4.62 12.05
CA ASN A 85 4.03 3.44 12.73
C ASN A 85 3.21 3.90 13.95
N ASP A 86 1.90 3.72 13.89
CA ASP A 86 0.99 4.03 15.00
C ASP A 86 0.92 2.91 16.04
N GLY A 87 1.71 1.85 15.85
CA GLY A 87 1.81 0.71 16.75
C GLY A 87 0.87 -0.43 16.40
N LEU A 88 0.46 -1.17 17.43
CA LEU A 88 -0.40 -2.33 17.27
C LEU A 88 -1.87 -1.93 17.35
N ALA A 89 -2.69 -2.52 16.49
CA ALA A 89 -4.14 -2.39 16.54
C ALA A 89 -4.80 -3.77 16.46
N VAL A 90 -6.01 -3.88 16.98
CA VAL A 90 -6.86 -5.05 16.75
C VAL A 90 -8.05 -4.58 15.94
N GLU A 91 -8.01 -4.85 14.63
CA GLU A 91 -9.03 -4.44 13.67
C GLU A 91 -9.25 -5.59 12.68
N LEU A 92 -10.48 -6.08 12.55
CA LEU A 92 -10.80 -7.17 11.63
C LEU A 92 -10.51 -6.77 10.18
N ALA A 93 -9.95 -7.70 9.41
CA ALA A 93 -9.77 -7.50 7.97
C ALA A 93 -11.13 -7.33 7.29
N SER A 94 -11.18 -6.44 6.30
CA SER A 94 -12.36 -6.22 5.47
C SER A 94 -11.92 -5.72 4.10
N ALA A 95 -12.47 -6.31 3.03
CA ALA A 95 -12.25 -5.85 1.65
C ALA A 95 -12.95 -4.51 1.36
N SER A 96 -13.92 -4.11 2.20
CA SER A 96 -14.65 -2.84 2.10
C SER A 96 -14.38 -1.98 3.34
N ARG A 97 -13.12 -1.89 3.77
CA ARG A 97 -12.70 -1.13 4.95
C ARG A 97 -12.98 0.37 4.76
N ASP A 98 -13.69 0.97 5.71
CA ASP A 98 -13.98 2.41 5.67
C ASP A 98 -12.69 3.22 5.92
N PRO A 99 -12.43 4.27 5.13
CA PRO A 99 -11.24 5.11 5.29
C PRO A 99 -11.34 6.05 6.50
N PHE A 100 -12.53 6.25 7.08
CA PHE A 100 -12.76 7.10 8.23
C PHE A 100 -13.50 6.34 9.33
N GLN A 101 -12.78 6.01 10.41
CA GLN A 101 -13.29 5.20 11.53
C GLN A 101 -13.09 5.93 12.86
N PRO A 102 -13.94 6.93 13.17
CA PRO A 102 -13.72 7.83 14.32
C PRO A 102 -13.76 7.10 15.68
N ASP A 103 -14.51 6.01 15.79
CA ASP A 103 -14.59 5.23 17.03
C ASP A 103 -13.27 4.50 17.37
N LEU A 104 -12.44 4.20 16.35
CA LEU A 104 -11.15 3.52 16.52
C LEU A 104 -9.97 4.49 16.43
N TYR A 105 -10.02 5.44 15.50
CA TYR A 105 -8.88 6.27 15.16
C TYR A 105 -9.09 7.77 15.41
N GLY A 106 -10.28 8.19 15.82
CA GLY A 106 -10.62 9.60 16.03
C GLY A 106 -10.78 10.38 14.74
N ASP A 107 -10.62 11.70 14.82
CA ASP A 107 -10.86 12.64 13.71
C ASP A 107 -9.71 12.67 12.69
N ARG A 108 -9.33 11.51 12.16
CA ARG A 108 -8.30 11.35 11.11
C ARG A 108 -8.67 10.22 10.15
N TRP A 109 -8.02 10.17 9.00
CA TRP A 109 -8.09 9.00 8.13
C TRP A 109 -7.55 7.77 8.86
N ALA A 110 -8.24 6.64 8.71
CA ALA A 110 -7.84 5.39 9.32
C ALA A 110 -6.44 5.00 8.80
N PRO A 111 -5.46 4.73 9.67
CA PRO A 111 -4.14 4.27 9.25
C PRO A 111 -4.26 3.03 8.36
N ALA A 112 -3.30 2.81 7.47
CA ALA A 112 -3.27 1.60 6.69
C ALA A 112 -3.14 0.36 7.60
N LEU A 113 -3.97 -0.66 7.38
CA LEU A 113 -4.01 -1.86 8.22
C LEU A 113 -3.21 -3.00 7.57
N ILE A 114 -2.23 -3.54 8.30
CA ILE A 114 -1.41 -4.67 7.84
C ILE A 114 -1.59 -5.85 8.79
N ARG A 115 -2.05 -6.99 8.30
CA ARG A 115 -2.36 -8.16 9.14
C ARG A 115 -2.44 -9.48 8.39
N PHE A 116 -2.40 -10.58 9.15
CA PHE A 116 -2.88 -11.87 8.67
C PHE A 116 -4.41 -11.99 8.80
N ALA A 117 -5.02 -12.74 7.89
CA ALA A 117 -6.43 -13.14 7.95
C ALA A 117 -6.60 -14.55 7.36
N ASP A 118 -7.76 -15.15 7.60
CA ASP A 118 -8.13 -16.44 7.04
C ASP A 118 -9.33 -16.29 6.08
N SER A 119 -9.67 -17.40 5.43
CA SER A 119 -10.77 -17.45 4.47
C SER A 119 -12.17 -17.27 5.09
N THR A 120 -12.30 -17.30 6.41
CA THR A 120 -13.58 -16.99 7.08
C THR A 120 -13.86 -15.50 7.12
N VAL A 121 -12.80 -14.69 7.14
CA VAL A 121 -12.87 -13.21 7.12
C VAL A 121 -12.72 -12.66 5.70
N ILE A 122 -11.77 -13.22 4.92
CA ILE A 122 -11.53 -12.85 3.52
C ILE A 122 -11.81 -14.07 2.63
N PRO A 123 -13.05 -14.28 2.16
CA PRO A 123 -13.43 -15.49 1.42
C PRO A 123 -12.56 -15.80 0.19
N GLY A 124 -11.95 -14.78 -0.43
CA GLY A 124 -11.05 -14.95 -1.57
C GLY A 124 -9.77 -15.73 -1.28
N PHE A 125 -9.36 -15.85 -0.01
CA PHE A 125 -8.24 -16.72 0.40
C PHE A 125 -8.53 -18.21 0.22
N ALA A 126 -9.80 -18.63 0.14
CA ALA A 126 -10.14 -20.02 -0.17
C ALA A 126 -10.06 -20.36 -1.67
N THR A 127 -9.96 -19.37 -2.56
CA THR A 127 -10.19 -19.57 -4.00
C THR A 127 -9.10 -19.01 -4.90
N ASP A 128 -8.70 -17.76 -4.69
CA ASP A 128 -8.13 -16.96 -5.79
C ASP A 128 -6.83 -16.23 -5.48
N HIS A 129 -6.51 -15.98 -4.21
CA HIS A 129 -5.31 -15.20 -3.85
C HIS A 129 -4.80 -15.52 -2.45
N VAL A 130 -3.48 -15.39 -2.23
CA VAL A 130 -2.81 -15.60 -0.92
C VAL A 130 -2.53 -14.28 -0.18
N GLY A 131 -2.90 -13.17 -0.80
CA GLY A 131 -2.78 -11.82 -0.25
C GLY A 131 -3.86 -10.93 -0.86
N LEU A 132 -4.19 -9.86 -0.16
CA LEU A 132 -5.15 -8.86 -0.61
C LEU A 132 -4.76 -7.48 -0.08
N GLY A 133 -4.38 -6.59 -0.99
CA GLY A 133 -3.93 -5.25 -0.68
C GLY A 133 -4.56 -4.22 -1.59
N GLY A 134 -4.64 -2.99 -1.11
CA GLY A 134 -5.17 -1.91 -1.92
C GLY A 134 -5.28 -0.60 -1.15
N PRO A 135 -5.27 0.53 -1.88
CA PRO A 135 -5.56 1.82 -1.31
C PRO A 135 -7.08 2.00 -1.18
N VAL A 136 -7.47 2.93 -0.33
CA VAL A 136 -8.83 3.47 -0.29
C VAL A 136 -8.77 4.91 -0.78
N SER A 137 -9.45 5.17 -1.90
CA SER A 137 -9.48 6.48 -2.53
C SER A 137 -10.69 7.31 -2.11
N VAL A 138 -10.47 8.62 -1.97
CA VAL A 138 -11.52 9.63 -1.83
C VAL A 138 -11.24 10.78 -2.79
N ARG A 139 -12.26 11.56 -3.12
CA ARG A 139 -12.10 12.76 -3.94
C ARG A 139 -12.02 14.00 -3.06
N SER A 140 -11.02 14.83 -3.30
CA SER A 140 -10.89 16.14 -2.66
C SER A 140 -12.06 17.05 -3.01
N THR A 141 -12.37 17.99 -2.14
CA THR A 141 -13.40 19.02 -2.38
C THR A 141 -12.77 20.40 -2.33
N PRO A 142 -13.03 21.30 -3.31
CA PRO A 142 -14.06 21.21 -4.35
C PRO A 142 -13.61 20.55 -5.67
N ASP A 143 -12.31 20.39 -5.91
CA ASP A 143 -11.76 20.08 -7.24
C ASP A 143 -12.01 18.63 -7.70
N GLY A 144 -12.43 17.74 -6.80
CA GLY A 144 -12.81 16.38 -7.14
C GLY A 144 -11.65 15.46 -7.50
N VAL A 145 -10.41 15.87 -7.21
CA VAL A 145 -9.20 15.11 -7.52
C VAL A 145 -9.15 13.88 -6.60
N PRO A 146 -9.05 12.66 -7.15
CA PRO A 146 -8.90 11.46 -6.32
C PRO A 146 -7.52 11.39 -5.68
N HIS A 147 -7.48 10.97 -4.42
CA HIS A 147 -6.27 10.66 -3.65
C HIS A 147 -6.50 9.44 -2.76
N PHE A 148 -5.43 8.70 -2.49
CA PHE A 148 -5.42 7.66 -1.47
C PHE A 148 -5.26 8.27 -0.09
N VAL A 149 -6.10 7.86 0.85
CA VAL A 149 -6.13 8.38 2.23
C VAL A 149 -6.04 7.31 3.29
N SER A 150 -6.25 6.06 2.90
CA SER A 150 -6.17 4.88 3.74
C SER A 150 -5.83 3.66 2.86
N GLY A 151 -5.67 2.49 3.45
CA GLY A 151 -5.33 1.28 2.72
C GLY A 151 -5.29 0.05 3.60
N PHE A 152 -4.97 -1.08 3.00
CA PHE A 152 -4.76 -2.33 3.71
C PHE A 152 -3.80 -3.25 2.95
N ALA A 153 -3.17 -4.15 3.68
CA ALA A 153 -2.43 -5.30 3.16
C ALA A 153 -2.71 -6.52 4.06
N TYR A 154 -3.46 -7.47 3.53
CA TYR A 154 -3.84 -8.70 4.22
C TYR A 154 -3.08 -9.88 3.64
N LEU A 155 -2.60 -10.75 4.51
CA LEU A 155 -1.90 -11.98 4.14
C LEU A 155 -2.70 -13.19 4.59
N ASP A 156 -2.78 -14.21 3.75
CA ASP A 156 -3.38 -15.47 4.14
C ASP A 156 -2.53 -16.14 5.23
N SER A 157 -3.17 -16.51 6.34
CA SER A 157 -2.53 -17.26 7.43
C SER A 157 -1.94 -18.61 6.99
N ASP A 158 -2.44 -19.22 5.91
CA ASP A 158 -1.90 -20.47 5.40
C ASP A 158 -0.44 -20.35 4.92
N LEU A 159 -0.02 -19.15 4.51
CA LEU A 159 1.37 -18.84 4.13
C LEU A 159 2.39 -19.15 5.24
N LEU A 160 1.95 -19.20 6.51
CA LEU A 160 2.80 -19.55 7.65
C LEU A 160 3.23 -21.01 7.66
N THR A 161 2.52 -21.86 6.91
CA THR A 161 2.83 -23.30 6.80
C THR A 161 3.57 -23.64 5.51
N TRP A 162 3.69 -22.67 4.61
CA TRP A 162 4.31 -22.87 3.31
C TRP A 162 5.85 -22.90 3.45
N PRO A 163 6.54 -23.62 2.55
CA PRO A 163 7.99 -23.62 2.54
C PRO A 163 8.53 -22.23 2.20
N ASP A 164 9.70 -21.90 2.76
CA ASP A 164 10.43 -20.67 2.45
C ASP A 164 10.68 -20.53 0.94
N VAL A 165 10.64 -19.28 0.47
CA VAL A 165 10.94 -18.89 -0.91
C VAL A 165 12.27 -18.13 -0.92
N ASN A 166 13.26 -18.68 -1.61
CA ASN A 166 14.63 -18.13 -1.66
C ASN A 166 15.24 -17.83 -0.27
N GLY A 167 14.91 -18.61 0.75
CA GLY A 167 15.43 -18.45 2.11
C GLY A 167 14.70 -17.42 2.97
N GLU A 168 13.56 -16.89 2.50
CA GLU A 168 12.66 -16.03 3.26
C GLU A 168 11.32 -16.75 3.50
N PRO A 169 10.63 -16.51 4.64
CA PRO A 169 9.26 -16.99 4.85
C PRO A 169 8.35 -16.65 3.67
N ALA A 170 7.50 -17.59 3.24
CA ALA A 170 6.65 -17.43 2.05
C ALA A 170 5.77 -16.17 2.07
N TYR A 171 5.39 -15.69 3.25
CA TYR A 171 4.57 -14.49 3.39
C TYR A 171 5.31 -13.18 3.10
N LEU A 172 6.66 -13.15 3.11
CA LEU A 172 7.42 -11.92 2.94
C LEU A 172 7.35 -11.32 1.54
N PRO A 173 7.54 -12.10 0.46
CA PRO A 173 7.30 -11.62 -0.90
C PRO A 173 5.85 -11.14 -1.10
N VAL A 174 4.87 -11.86 -0.53
CA VAL A 174 3.46 -11.48 -0.57
C VAL A 174 3.22 -10.18 0.19
N LEU A 175 3.83 -9.98 1.36
CA LEU A 175 3.76 -8.71 2.09
C LEU A 175 4.27 -7.54 1.27
N ARG A 176 5.42 -7.69 0.59
CA ARG A 176 5.93 -6.65 -0.32
C ARG A 176 4.97 -6.38 -1.47
N HIS A 177 4.40 -7.42 -2.07
CA HIS A 177 3.41 -7.32 -3.14
C HIS A 177 2.15 -6.56 -2.69
N GLU A 178 1.55 -6.95 -1.58
CA GLU A 178 0.33 -6.33 -1.07
C GLU A 178 0.56 -4.89 -0.58
N VAL A 179 1.74 -4.59 -0.01
CA VAL A 179 2.12 -3.20 0.29
C VAL A 179 2.30 -2.42 -1.01
N GLY A 180 2.84 -3.02 -2.08
CA GLY A 180 2.88 -2.42 -3.41
C GLY A 180 1.49 -2.01 -3.91
N HIS A 181 0.51 -2.91 -3.77
CA HIS A 181 -0.90 -2.59 -4.04
C HIS A 181 -1.44 -1.47 -3.15
N MET A 182 -1.20 -1.54 -1.84
CA MET A 182 -1.62 -0.52 -0.87
C MET A 182 -1.12 0.89 -1.23
N ILE A 183 0.07 1.01 -1.81
CA ILE A 183 0.62 2.29 -2.26
C ILE A 183 0.07 2.73 -3.62
N GLY A 184 -0.37 1.80 -4.46
CA GLY A 184 -1.07 2.10 -5.71
C GLY A 184 -0.56 1.36 -6.93
N LEU A 185 0.39 0.42 -6.80
CA LEU A 185 0.80 -0.41 -7.94
C LEU A 185 -0.29 -1.41 -8.30
N ALA A 186 -0.56 -1.60 -9.59
CA ALA A 186 -1.37 -2.72 -10.07
C ALA A 186 -0.49 -3.87 -10.56
N HIS A 187 -1.13 -5.00 -10.86
CA HIS A 187 -0.45 -6.11 -11.51
C HIS A 187 0.09 -5.74 -12.88
N VAL A 188 1.18 -6.39 -13.25
CA VAL A 188 1.75 -6.40 -14.61
C VAL A 188 1.82 -7.83 -15.14
N ASN A 189 1.93 -7.97 -16.46
CA ASN A 189 2.08 -9.26 -17.13
C ASN A 189 3.55 -9.67 -17.34
N ASP A 190 4.47 -9.11 -16.54
CA ASP A 190 5.89 -9.42 -16.61
C ASP A 190 6.29 -10.30 -15.40
N PRO A 191 6.59 -11.60 -15.60
CA PRO A 191 6.92 -12.53 -14.52
C PRO A 191 8.25 -12.23 -13.83
N THR A 192 9.03 -11.28 -14.36
CA THR A 192 10.26 -10.81 -13.72
C THR A 192 10.00 -9.72 -12.69
N GLN A 193 8.79 -9.17 -12.59
CA GLN A 193 8.42 -8.15 -11.60
C GLN A 193 7.78 -8.80 -10.36
N LEU A 194 7.89 -8.12 -9.22
CA LEU A 194 7.19 -8.55 -8.00
C LEU A 194 5.68 -8.37 -8.15
N MET A 195 5.24 -7.35 -8.86
CA MET A 195 3.81 -7.11 -9.15
C MET A 195 3.24 -8.02 -10.26
N TYR A 196 3.90 -9.14 -10.60
CA TYR A 196 3.27 -10.17 -11.42
C TYR A 196 2.12 -10.84 -10.65
N ALA A 197 0.96 -11.02 -11.28
CA ALA A 197 -0.27 -11.47 -10.60
C ALA A 197 -0.22 -12.93 -10.12
N GLU A 198 0.67 -13.75 -10.68
CA GLU A 198 0.76 -15.18 -10.36
C GLU A 198 2.00 -15.46 -9.49
N GLY A 199 1.95 -16.56 -8.75
CA GLY A 199 3.07 -17.00 -7.93
C GLY A 199 4.34 -17.23 -8.76
N ASN A 200 5.42 -16.57 -8.36
CA ASN A 200 6.74 -16.71 -8.99
C ASN A 200 7.85 -16.81 -7.92
N THR A 201 9.11 -16.72 -8.33
CA THR A 201 10.28 -16.78 -7.43
C THR A 201 10.87 -15.39 -7.12
N VAL A 202 10.20 -14.31 -7.53
CA VAL A 202 10.63 -12.94 -7.27
C VAL A 202 10.26 -12.60 -5.83
N THR A 203 11.24 -12.09 -5.07
CA THR A 203 11.09 -11.88 -3.61
C THR A 203 11.29 -10.42 -3.17
N THR A 204 11.78 -9.57 -4.08
CA THR A 204 12.08 -8.15 -3.85
C THR A 204 11.52 -7.32 -4.99
N PHE A 205 11.30 -6.03 -4.77
CA PHE A 205 10.94 -5.10 -5.84
C PHE A 205 11.99 -5.09 -6.95
N GLN A 206 11.53 -5.10 -8.19
CA GLN A 206 12.33 -5.14 -9.42
C GLN A 206 12.22 -3.80 -10.16
N ALA A 207 12.87 -3.69 -11.32
CA ALA A 207 13.03 -2.41 -12.01
C ALA A 207 11.70 -1.70 -12.31
N GLY A 208 10.67 -2.44 -12.75
CA GLY A 208 9.34 -1.91 -13.02
C GLY A 208 8.61 -1.52 -11.75
N ASP A 209 8.64 -2.38 -10.73
CA ASP A 209 8.03 -2.06 -9.42
C ASP A 209 8.61 -0.77 -8.83
N LEU A 210 9.95 -0.62 -8.85
CA LEU A 210 10.66 0.57 -8.37
C LEU A 210 10.36 1.82 -9.21
N ALA A 211 10.21 1.67 -10.54
CA ALA A 211 9.80 2.75 -11.42
C ALA A 211 8.39 3.26 -11.08
N GLY A 212 7.44 2.34 -10.90
CA GLY A 212 6.07 2.67 -10.51
C GLY A 212 5.99 3.32 -9.12
N LEU A 213 6.73 2.79 -8.13
CA LEU A 213 6.80 3.39 -6.79
C LEU A 213 7.36 4.81 -6.82
N ALA A 214 8.42 5.03 -7.61
CA ALA A 214 9.00 6.35 -7.77
C ALA A 214 8.05 7.33 -8.47
N GLU A 215 7.19 6.86 -9.38
CA GLU A 215 6.16 7.68 -10.02
C GLU A 215 5.03 8.05 -9.05
N LEU A 216 4.55 7.10 -8.25
CA LEU A 216 3.53 7.34 -7.21
C LEU A 216 3.99 8.42 -6.21
N GLY A 217 5.29 8.43 -5.87
CA GLY A 217 5.90 9.44 -4.99
C GLY A 217 5.88 10.88 -5.51
N ARG A 218 5.57 11.10 -6.80
CA ARG A 218 5.56 12.43 -7.45
C ARG A 218 4.17 13.04 -7.55
N GLY A 219 3.17 12.41 -6.95
CA GLY A 219 1.81 12.93 -6.94
C GLY A 219 1.68 14.31 -6.25
N PRO A 220 0.58 15.03 -6.48
CA PRO A 220 0.35 16.32 -5.84
C PRO A 220 0.04 16.18 -4.34
N CYS A 221 0.34 17.24 -3.57
CA CYS A 221 -0.20 17.39 -2.22
C CYS A 221 -1.75 17.40 -2.25
N ALA A 222 -2.37 17.12 -1.10
CA ALA A 222 -3.83 17.12 -0.91
C ALA A 222 -4.23 17.90 0.35
N PRO A 223 -3.98 19.23 0.43
CA PRO A 223 -4.31 20.04 1.60
C PRO A 223 -5.82 20.12 1.90
N ASP A 224 -6.66 19.81 0.92
CA ASP A 224 -8.13 19.82 1.06
C ASP A 224 -8.72 18.51 1.60
N LEU A 225 -7.88 17.54 1.97
CA LEU A 225 -8.26 16.23 2.53
C LEU A 225 -7.79 16.00 3.96
#